data_AF-A0A7Y2NX88-F1
#
_entry.id   AF-A0A7Y2NX88-F1
#
_cell.length_a   1.000
_cell.length_b   1.000
_cell.length_c   1.000
_cell.angle_alpha   90.00
_cell.angle_beta   90.00
_cell.angle_gamma   90.00
#
_symmetry.space_group_name_H-M   'P 1'
#
loop_
_entity.id
_entity.type
_entity.pdbx_description
1 polymer ?
#
loop_
_entity_poly.entity_id
_entity_poly.type
_entity_poly.pdbx_seq_one_letter_code
_entity_poly.pdbx_strand_id
1 'polypeptide(L)'
;MLDTAIDIDDMSVVVTIQAGVACNSGETASPDTMVRQANAALFHSTLSGASVTVFAIAAHRAYVARLTLMGDLRAPLNVTNCACIASPRLT
;
A
#
# COMPACT_ATOMS: atom_id res chain seq x y z
N MET A 1 7.25 7.09 0.83
CA MET A 1 7.34 7.13 -0.64
C MET A 1 8.58 6.35 -1.05
N LEU A 2 8.48 5.50 -2.07
CA LEU A 2 9.64 4.84 -2.68
C LEU A 2 10.20 5.82 -3.73
N ASP A 3 10.90 6.84 -3.25
CA ASP A 3 11.59 7.80 -4.10
C ASP A 3 13.01 7.29 -4.29
N THR A 4 13.32 6.89 -5.52
CA THR A 4 14.67 6.45 -5.88
C THR A 4 15.28 7.55 -6.75
N ALA A 5 16.36 8.15 -6.26
CA ALA A 5 17.15 9.08 -7.07
C ALA A 5 17.94 8.26 -8.09
N ILE A 6 17.80 8.64 -9.36
CA ILE A 6 18.57 8.07 -10.46
C ILE A 6 19.43 9.21 -11.01
N ASP A 7 20.75 9.02 -10.97
CA ASP A 7 21.69 9.98 -11.53
C ASP A 7 21.91 9.68 -13.02
N ILE A 8 21.69 10.69 -13.86
CA ILE A 8 21.86 10.63 -15.32
C ILE A 8 22.62 11.88 -15.73
N ASP A 9 23.85 11.73 -16.23
CA ASP A 9 24.70 12.80 -16.77
C ASP A 9 24.73 14.07 -15.89
N ASP A 10 25.19 13.92 -14.64
CA ASP A 10 25.29 14.99 -13.62
C ASP A 10 23.94 15.63 -13.18
N MET A 11 22.80 15.03 -13.57
CA MET A 11 21.48 15.41 -13.07
C MET A 11 20.90 14.31 -12.17
N SER A 12 20.34 14.70 -11.03
CA SER A 12 19.62 13.79 -10.15
C SER A 12 18.12 13.87 -10.40
N VAL A 13 17.51 12.76 -10.82
CA VAL A 13 16.08 12.66 -11.10
C VAL A 13 15.42 11.83 -10.00
N VAL A 14 14.42 12.42 -9.34
CA VAL A 14 13.59 11.68 -8.38
C VAL A 14 12.46 11.00 -9.14
N VAL A 15 12.47 9.67 -9.15
CA VAL A 15 11.40 8.88 -9.76
C VAL A 15 10.48 8.35 -8.67
N THR A 16 9.19 8.67 -8.79
CA THR A 16 8.14 8.12 -7.94
C THR A 16 7.45 6.97 -8.67
N ILE A 17 7.46 5.79 -8.06
CA ILE A 17 6.80 4.60 -8.60
C ILE A 17 5.42 4.45 -7.95
N GLN A 18 4.41 4.21 -8.77
CA GLN A 18 3.07 3.83 -8.34
C GLN A 18 2.70 2.44 -8.86
N ALA A 19 2.06 1.64 -8.03
CA ALA A 19 1.69 0.27 -8.37
C ALA A 19 0.22 -0.02 -8.04
N GLY A 20 -0.51 -0.53 -9.04
CA GLY A 20 -1.85 -1.10 -8.86
C GLY A 20 -1.78 -2.62 -8.81
N VAL A 21 -2.32 -3.22 -7.75
CA VAL A 21 -2.27 -4.67 -7.52
C VAL A 21 -3.67 -5.24 -7.58
N ALA A 22 -3.86 -6.34 -8.30
CA ALA A 22 -5.09 -7.13 -8.26
C ALA A 22 -4.77 -8.54 -7.73
N CYS A 23 -5.55 -9.00 -6.75
CA CYS A 23 -5.41 -10.34 -6.19
C CYS A 23 -6.38 -11.30 -6.87
N ASN A 24 -5.86 -12.41 -7.40
CA ASN A 24 -6.71 -13.50 -7.84
C ASN A 24 -7.36 -14.15 -6.60
N SER A 25 -8.69 -14.26 -6.60
CA SER A 25 -9.45 -14.84 -5.49
C SER A 25 -10.00 -16.24 -5.77
N GLY A 26 -9.69 -16.84 -6.92
CA GLY A 26 -10.14 -18.17 -7.30
C GLY A 26 -10.47 -18.28 -8.79
N GLU A 27 -10.64 -19.53 -9.24
CA GLU A 27 -10.56 -20.09 -10.62
C GLU A 27 -11.35 -19.42 -11.78
N THR A 28 -11.97 -18.25 -11.60
CA THR A 28 -12.83 -17.62 -12.60
C THR A 28 -12.41 -16.22 -13.04
N ALA A 29 -11.32 -15.67 -12.51
CA ALA A 29 -10.79 -14.38 -12.98
C ALA A 29 -9.98 -14.58 -14.27
N SER A 30 -10.53 -14.17 -15.42
CA SER A 30 -9.76 -14.18 -16.67
C SER A 30 -8.58 -13.20 -16.57
N PRO A 31 -7.46 -13.46 -17.26
CA PRO A 31 -6.30 -12.56 -17.26
C PRO A 31 -6.68 -11.11 -17.60
N ASP A 32 -7.58 -10.92 -18.57
CA ASP A 32 -8.07 -9.60 -18.97
C ASP A 32 -8.81 -8.88 -17.83
N THR A 33 -9.60 -9.61 -17.04
CA THR A 33 -10.27 -9.01 -15.87
C THR A 33 -9.27 -8.61 -14.80
N MET A 34 -8.23 -9.41 -14.55
CA MET A 34 -7.18 -9.06 -13.59
C MET A 34 -6.38 -7.82 -14.02
N VAL A 35 -6.05 -7.71 -15.31
CA VAL A 35 -5.36 -6.53 -15.85
C VAL A 35 -6.24 -5.29 -15.72
N ARG A 36 -7.53 -5.38 -16.04
CA ARG A 36 -8.47 -4.26 -15.84
C ARG A 36 -8.57 -3.83 -14.39
N GLN A 37 -8.59 -4.78 -13.46
CA GLN A 37 -8.63 -4.51 -12.02
C GLN A 37 -7.33 -3.88 -11.51
N ALA A 38 -6.18 -4.36 -11.95
CA ALA A 38 -4.89 -3.77 -11.61
C ALA A 38 -4.75 -2.35 -12.17
N ASN A 39 -5.21 -2.12 -13.41
CA ASN A 39 -5.26 -0.78 -14.02
C ASN A 39 -6.21 0.16 -13.27
N ALA A 40 -7.36 -0.33 -12.83
CA ALA A 40 -8.29 0.46 -12.01
C ALA A 40 -7.65 0.84 -10.66
N ALA A 41 -6.91 -0.09 -10.03
CA ALA A 41 -6.13 0.22 -8.83
C ALA A 41 -5.05 1.27 -9.13
N LEU A 42 -4.28 1.13 -10.22
CA LEU A 42 -3.23 2.08 -10.61
C LEU A 42 -3.81 3.48 -10.91
N PHE A 43 -4.97 3.55 -11.56
CA PHE A 43 -5.65 4.83 -11.75
C PHE A 43 -6.11 5.44 -10.41
N HIS A 44 -6.46 4.61 -9.43
CA HIS A 44 -6.76 5.10 -8.10
C HIS A 44 -5.51 5.55 -7.33
N SER A 45 -4.33 4.96 -7.57
CA SER A 45 -3.09 5.42 -6.93
C SER A 45 -2.69 6.80 -7.40
N THR A 46 -2.89 7.12 -8.69
CA THR A 46 -2.58 8.44 -9.23
C THR A 46 -3.47 9.52 -8.60
N LEU A 47 -4.75 9.21 -8.35
CA LEU A 47 -5.69 10.14 -7.71
C LEU A 47 -5.48 10.30 -6.21
N SER A 48 -5.19 9.20 -5.50
CA SER A 48 -5.04 9.21 -4.04
C SER A 48 -3.66 9.64 -3.55
N GLY A 49 -2.66 9.67 -4.45
CA GLY A 49 -1.25 9.89 -4.09
C GLY A 49 -0.61 8.70 -3.37
N ALA A 50 -1.32 7.57 -3.25
CA ALA A 50 -0.79 6.36 -2.63
C ALA A 50 0.23 5.68 -3.55
N SER A 51 1.37 5.26 -3.01
CA SER A 51 2.39 4.52 -3.80
C SER A 51 1.93 3.13 -4.25
N VAL A 52 1.04 2.48 -3.48
CA VAL A 52 0.50 1.17 -3.80
C VAL A 52 -1.00 1.16 -3.49
N THR A 53 -1.79 0.70 -4.45
CA THR A 53 -3.23 0.49 -4.31
C THR A 53 -3.60 -0.92 -4.69
N VAL A 54 -4.53 -1.51 -3.95
CA VAL A 54 -4.96 -2.90 -4.16
C VAL A 54 -6.43 -2.90 -4.56
N PHE A 55 -6.75 -3.51 -5.70
CA PHE A 55 -8.11 -3.80 -6.08
C PHE A 55 -8.67 -4.90 -5.18
N ALA A 56 -9.70 -4.58 -4.42
CA ALA A 56 -10.41 -5.54 -3.58
C ALA A 56 -11.91 -5.49 -3.86
N ILE A 57 -12.48 -6.65 -4.19
CA ILE A 57 -13.93 -6.86 -4.09
C ILE A 57 -14.35 -6.75 -2.62
N ALA A 58 -15.64 -6.47 -2.37
CA ALA A 58 -16.15 -6.21 -1.02
C ALA A 58 -15.74 -7.29 0.01
N ALA A 59 -15.71 -8.56 -0.40
CA ALA A 59 -15.29 -9.69 0.45
C ALA A 59 -13.82 -9.62 0.92
N HIS A 60 -12.94 -8.95 0.17
CA HIS A 60 -11.49 -8.88 0.46
C HIS A 60 -11.06 -7.55 1.09
N ARG A 61 -11.99 -6.61 1.34
CA ARG A 61 -11.67 -5.32 1.98
C ARG A 61 -10.99 -5.49 3.34
N ALA A 62 -11.42 -6.47 4.13
CA ALA A 62 -10.81 -6.75 5.44
C ALA A 62 -9.36 -7.23 5.33
N TYR A 63 -9.02 -7.99 4.29
CA TYR A 63 -7.66 -8.47 4.06
C TYR A 63 -6.73 -7.32 3.66
N VAL A 64 -7.18 -6.44 2.77
CA VAL A 64 -6.42 -5.25 2.37
C VAL A 64 -6.24 -4.29 3.54
N ALA A 65 -7.30 -4.02 4.32
CA ALA A 65 -7.20 -3.18 5.52
C ALA A 65 -6.19 -3.74 6.54
N ARG A 66 -6.14 -5.07 6.68
CA ARG A 66 -5.16 -5.74 7.55
C ARG A 66 -3.74 -5.63 7.01
N LEU A 67 -3.55 -5.71 5.69
CA LEU A 67 -2.25 -5.52 5.05
C LEU A 67 -1.73 -4.08 5.22
N THR A 68 -2.61 -3.10 5.03
CA THR A 68 -2.32 -1.68 5.30
C THR A 68 -1.94 -1.50 6.76
N LEU A 69 -2.73 -2.02 7.71
CA LEU A 69 -2.42 -1.96 9.14
C LEU A 69 -1.08 -2.61 9.47
N MET A 70 -0.74 -3.74 8.86
CA MET A 70 0.57 -4.39 9.07
C MET A 70 1.73 -3.51 8.56
N GLY A 71 1.56 -2.82 7.43
CA GLY A 71 2.50 -1.81 6.97
C GLY A 71 2.61 -0.63 7.93
N ASP A 72 1.46 -0.10 8.36
CA ASP A 72 1.34 1.03 9.28
C ASP A 72 1.87 0.73 10.67
N LEU A 73 1.87 -0.53 11.12
CA LEU A 73 2.48 -0.93 12.40
C LEU A 73 3.97 -1.19 12.28
N ARG A 74 4.46 -1.57 11.09
CA ARG A 74 5.89 -1.82 10.87
C ARG A 74 6.72 -0.55 10.87
N ALA A 75 6.20 0.55 10.33
CA ALA A 75 6.88 1.84 10.34
C ALA A 75 7.11 2.42 11.76
N PRO A 76 6.11 2.53 12.65
CA PRO A 76 6.24 3.08 14.00
C PRO A 76 6.86 2.13 15.02
N LEU A 77 7.14 0.87 14.69
CA LEU A 77 8.03 0.05 15.54
C LEU A 77 9.51 0.41 15.34
N ASN A 78 9.86 0.97 14.17
CA ASN A 78 11.23 1.40 13.84
C ASN A 78 11.45 2.90 14.12
N VAL A 79 10.42 3.62 14.57
CA VAL A 79 10.47 5.05 14.90
C VAL A 79 9.75 5.22 16.24
N THR A 80 10.15 6.14 17.12
CA THR A 80 9.57 6.34 18.47
C THR A 80 8.14 6.90 18.49
N ASN A 81 7.24 6.34 17.68
CA ASN A 81 5.84 6.76 17.55
C ASN A 81 4.87 5.84 18.32
N CYS A 82 5.39 4.93 19.15
CA CYS A 82 4.60 4.16 20.12
C CYS A 82 4.59 4.89 21.46
N ALA A 83 3.39 5.20 21.97
CA ALA A 83 3.22 5.77 23.31
C ALA A 83 2.90 4.68 24.33
N CYS A 84 3.64 4.65 25.45
CA CYS A 84 3.29 3.82 26.60
C CYS A 84 2.25 4.55 27.45
N ILE A 85 1.07 3.95 27.63
CA ILE A 85 0.04 4.46 28.53
C ILE A 85 0.04 3.58 29.77
N ALA A 86 0.41 4.14 30.92
CA ALA A 86 0.30 3.47 32.21
C ALA A 86 -1.08 3.73 32.81
N SER A 87 -1.83 2.66 33.07
CA SER A 87 -3.11 2.74 33.77
C SER A 87 -2.92 2.44 35.26
N PRO A 88 -3.24 3.38 36.18
CA PRO A 88 -3.09 3.13 37.61
C PRO A 88 -4.08 2.05 38.05
N ARG A 89 -3.58 1.04 38.76
CA ARG A 89 -4.43 0.11 39.51
C ARG A 89 -4.66 0.69 40.89
N LEU A 90 -5.89 1.11 41.18
CA LEU A 90 -6.33 1.43 42.53
C LEU A 90 -6.44 0.11 43.29
N THR A 91 -5.44 -0.18 44.14
CA THR A 91 -5.51 -1.21 45.18
C THR A 91 -6.01 -0.59 46.47
#